data_AF-B1FGE9-F1
#
_entry.id   AF-B1FGE9-F1
#
_cell.length_a   1.000
_cell.length_b   1.000
_cell.length_c   1.000
_cell.angle_alpha   90.00
_cell.angle_beta   90.00
_cell.angle_gamma   90.00
#
_symmetry.space_group_name_H-M   'P 1'
#
loop_
_entity.id
_entity.type
_entity.pdbx_description
1 polymer ?
#
loop_
_entity_poly.entity_id
_entity_poly.type
_entity_poly.pdbx_seq_one_letter_code
_entity_poly.pdbx_strand_id
1 'polypeptide(L)'
;MSRKRTSPNRNVQIADQIQRDLSELIMREVKDPRIGIVTIQSVELTPDYAHAKIYFTALTGDPDKTQEALNHASGHLHNLLFKRLHIHTVPTLHFHYDQTIEKAVEMSRLIKEANSTRAKDDDEADAPAKDD
;
A
#
# COMPACT_ATOMS: atom_id res chain seq x y z
N MET A 1 -34.58 -4.95 24.30
CA MET A 1 -33.12 -4.80 24.06
C MET A 1 -32.88 -4.81 22.56
N SER A 2 -32.55 -3.66 21.96
CA SER A 2 -32.39 -3.55 20.50
C SER A 2 -30.98 -3.99 20.08
N ARG A 3 -30.87 -5.07 19.30
CA ARG A 3 -29.62 -5.46 18.62
C ARG A 3 -29.30 -4.38 17.59
N LYS A 4 -28.32 -3.54 17.88
CA LYS A 4 -27.76 -2.58 16.93
C LYS A 4 -27.16 -3.39 15.78
N ARG A 5 -27.76 -3.33 14.58
CA ARG A 5 -27.17 -3.95 13.40
C ARG A 5 -25.85 -3.23 13.12
N THR A 6 -24.73 -3.96 13.16
CA THR A 6 -23.47 -3.48 12.60
C THR A 6 -23.70 -3.29 11.11
N SER A 7 -23.75 -2.05 10.66
CA SER A 7 -23.77 -1.74 9.23
C SER A 7 -22.41 -2.16 8.66
N PRO A 8 -22.35 -3.02 7.61
CA PRO A 8 -21.09 -3.38 6.95
C PRO A 8 -20.32 -2.15 6.43
N ASN A 9 -20.98 -0.99 6.32
CA ASN A 9 -20.41 0.27 5.87
C ASN A 9 -19.64 1.06 6.93
N ARG A 10 -19.74 0.72 8.23
CA ARG A 10 -19.06 1.54 9.27
C ARG A 10 -17.55 1.41 9.21
N ASN A 11 -17.03 0.20 8.99
CA ASN A 11 -15.59 -0.03 8.84
C ASN A 11 -15.04 0.74 7.65
N VAL A 12 -15.75 0.69 6.52
CA VAL A 12 -15.37 1.41 5.29
C VAL A 12 -15.35 2.92 5.54
N GLN A 13 -16.40 3.48 6.15
CA GLN A 13 -16.44 4.91 6.46
C GLN A 13 -15.32 5.37 7.39
N ILE A 14 -14.98 4.56 8.40
CA ILE A 14 -13.88 4.87 9.32
C ILE A 14 -12.53 4.73 8.62
N ALA A 15 -12.34 3.70 7.81
CA ALA A 15 -11.12 3.51 7.03
C ALA A 15 -10.88 4.68 6.07
N ASP A 16 -11.92 5.09 5.33
CA ASP A 16 -11.87 6.25 4.42
C ASP A 16 -11.54 7.54 5.17
N GLN A 17 -12.09 7.72 6.38
CA GLN A 17 -11.81 8.89 7.21
C GLN A 17 -10.36 8.89 7.71
N ILE A 18 -9.88 7.74 8.21
CA ILE A 18 -8.49 7.56 8.63
C ILE A 18 -7.54 7.83 7.47
N GLN A 19 -7.84 7.33 6.26
CA GLN A 19 -7.02 7.56 5.08
C GLN A 19 -6.88 9.05 4.77
N ARG A 20 -8.00 9.79 4.76
CA ARG A 20 -7.99 11.25 4.51
C ARG A 20 -7.20 12.00 5.58
N ASP A 21 -7.48 11.72 6.84
CA ASP A 21 -6.82 12.40 7.96
C ASP A 21 -5.33 12.09 8.01
N LEU A 22 -4.92 10.82 7.82
CA LEU A 22 -3.50 10.46 7.79
C LEU A 22 -2.76 11.10 6.64
N SER A 23 -3.38 11.18 5.45
CA SER A 23 -2.76 11.85 4.30
C SER A 23 -2.42 13.31 4.62
N GLU A 24 -3.33 14.01 5.30
CA GLU A 24 -3.09 15.40 5.73
C GLU A 24 -2.06 15.47 6.88
N LEU A 25 -2.21 14.61 7.89
CA LEU A 25 -1.37 14.62 9.09
C LEU A 25 0.09 14.27 8.77
N ILE A 26 0.34 13.28 7.92
CA ILE A 26 1.71 12.90 7.52
C ILE A 26 2.38 14.08 6.82
N MET A 27 1.68 14.74 5.90
CA MET A 27 2.23 15.89 5.17
C MET A 27 2.55 17.09 6.08
N ARG A 28 1.76 17.31 7.15
CA ARG A 28 1.88 18.50 8.01
C ARG A 28 2.78 18.30 9.23
N GLU A 29 2.66 17.16 9.88
CA GLU A 29 3.20 16.94 11.23
C GLU A 29 4.48 16.09 11.22
N VAL A 30 4.69 15.26 10.19
CA VAL A 30 5.83 14.36 10.14
C VAL A 30 6.99 15.02 9.39
N LYS A 31 8.02 15.43 10.13
CA LYS A 31 9.23 16.11 9.61
C LYS A 31 10.47 15.22 9.70
N ASP A 32 10.37 14.00 9.19
CA ASP A 32 11.51 13.09 9.12
C ASP A 32 12.13 13.16 7.71
N PRO A 33 13.44 13.44 7.56
CA PRO A 33 14.10 13.49 6.25
C PRO A 33 14.10 12.15 5.49
N ARG A 34 13.86 11.04 6.18
CA ARG A 34 13.73 9.70 5.57
C ARG A 34 12.38 9.50 4.88
N ILE A 35 11.38 10.30 5.26
CA ILE A 35 10.03 10.23 4.70
C ILE A 35 9.98 11.17 3.50
N GLY A 36 9.91 10.60 2.31
CA GLY A 36 9.70 11.34 1.07
C GLY A 36 8.23 11.72 0.86
N ILE A 37 7.87 11.99 -0.39
CA ILE A 37 6.46 12.22 -0.77
C ILE A 37 5.71 10.89 -0.68
N VAL A 38 4.86 10.76 0.34
CA VAL A 38 4.07 9.55 0.62
C VAL A 38 2.61 9.75 0.20
N THR A 39 2.03 8.72 -0.40
CA THR A 39 0.58 8.65 -0.72
C THR A 39 -0.04 7.45 -0.03
N ILE A 40 -1.13 7.65 0.73
CA ILE A 40 -1.88 6.55 1.35
C ILE A 40 -2.88 5.99 0.33
N GLN A 41 -2.72 4.72 -0.04
CA GLN A 41 -3.60 4.06 -1.01
C GLN A 41 -4.86 3.48 -0.36
N SER A 42 -4.70 2.76 0.75
CA SER A 42 -5.80 2.06 1.40
C SER A 42 -5.54 1.85 2.89
N VAL A 43 -6.63 1.67 3.63
CA VAL A 43 -6.62 1.39 5.06
C VAL A 43 -7.50 0.19 5.33
N GLU A 44 -6.94 -0.86 5.92
CA GLU A 44 -7.67 -2.05 6.35
C GLU A 44 -7.78 -2.06 7.87
N LEU A 45 -9.01 -2.16 8.38
CA LEU A 45 -9.29 -2.21 9.81
C LEU A 45 -9.65 -3.62 10.25
N THR A 46 -9.14 -4.03 11.40
CA THR A 46 -9.65 -5.23 12.06
C THR A 46 -11.11 -5.04 12.50
N PRO A 47 -11.94 -6.10 12.58
CA PRO A 47 -13.36 -5.97 12.92
C PRO A 47 -13.63 -5.31 14.28
N ASP A 48 -12.67 -5.38 15.19
CA ASP A 48 -12.69 -4.80 16.54
C ASP A 48 -12.05 -3.40 16.65
N TYR A 49 -11.55 -2.85 15.54
CA TYR A 49 -10.79 -1.59 15.47
C TYR A 49 -9.53 -1.55 16.33
N ALA A 50 -8.97 -2.70 16.73
CA ALA A 50 -7.71 -2.73 17.48
C ALA A 50 -6.51 -2.30 16.61
N HIS A 51 -6.52 -2.68 15.34
CA HIS A 51 -5.42 -2.44 14.41
C HIS A 51 -5.90 -1.92 13.05
N ALA A 52 -5.07 -1.05 12.47
CA ALA A 52 -5.20 -0.54 11.11
C ALA A 52 -3.92 -0.89 10.35
N LYS A 53 -4.06 -1.53 9.19
CA LYS A 53 -2.98 -1.64 8.20
C LYS A 53 -3.14 -0.53 7.19
N ILE A 54 -2.11 0.28 7.02
CA ILE A 54 -2.10 1.43 6.14
C ILE A 54 -1.12 1.15 5.02
N TYR A 55 -1.65 0.96 3.81
CA TYR A 55 -0.82 0.75 2.63
C TYR A 55 -0.50 2.08 1.99
N PHE A 56 0.77 2.30 1.70
CA PHE A 56 1.26 3.54 1.13
C PHE A 56 2.26 3.30 0.00
N THR A 57 2.41 4.30 -0.86
CA THR A 57 3.52 4.39 -1.81
C THR A 57 4.39 5.59 -1.48
N ALA A 58 5.68 5.48 -1.81
CA ALA A 58 6.65 6.55 -1.71
C ALA A 58 7.08 6.95 -3.12
N LEU A 59 6.84 8.20 -3.51
CA LEU A 59 7.28 8.72 -4.81
C LEU A 59 8.78 9.03 -4.82
N THR A 60 9.36 9.32 -3.65
CA THR A 60 10.76 9.70 -3.49
C THR A 60 11.33 9.05 -2.24
N GLY A 61 12.63 8.79 -2.24
CA GLY A 61 13.33 8.22 -1.08
C GLY A 61 13.35 6.69 -1.10
N ASP A 62 13.78 6.12 0.01
CA ASP A 62 13.90 4.68 0.21
C ASP A 62 12.61 4.16 0.90
N PRO A 63 11.85 3.25 0.27
CA PRO A 63 10.56 2.81 0.80
C PRO A 63 10.69 2.09 2.14
N ASP A 64 11.77 1.32 2.36
CA ASP A 64 11.99 0.59 3.60
C ASP A 64 12.27 1.56 4.75
N LYS A 65 13.17 2.53 4.51
CA LYS A 65 13.44 3.60 5.50
C LYS A 65 12.22 4.47 5.77
N THR A 66 11.42 4.75 4.75
CA THR A 66 10.16 5.49 4.88
C THR A 66 9.17 4.71 5.75
N GLN A 67 9.03 3.42 5.51
CA GLN A 67 8.16 2.54 6.30
C GLN A 67 8.60 2.49 7.76
N GLU A 68 9.89 2.33 8.04
CA GLU A 68 10.43 2.35 9.41
C GLU A 68 10.13 3.68 10.11
N ALA A 69 10.38 4.81 9.43
CA ALA A 69 10.15 6.13 9.98
C ALA A 69 8.65 6.39 10.26
N LEU A 70 7.75 5.99 9.36
CA LEU A 70 6.30 6.11 9.57
C LEU A 70 5.82 5.23 10.73
N ASN A 71 6.34 4.01 10.84
CA ASN A 71 6.02 3.13 11.96
C ASN A 71 6.57 3.67 13.30
N HIS A 72 7.73 4.32 13.31
CA HIS A 72 8.23 5.03 14.48
C HIS A 72 7.35 6.24 14.85
N ALA A 73 6.84 6.96 13.85
CA ALA A 73 5.90 8.07 14.04
C ALA A 73 4.44 7.64 14.34
N SER A 74 4.13 6.34 14.28
CA SER A 74 2.77 5.80 14.39
C SER A 74 2.05 6.23 15.67
N GLY A 75 2.73 6.23 16.81
CA GLY A 75 2.15 6.66 18.09
C GLY A 75 1.82 8.15 18.13
N HIS A 76 2.64 8.99 17.47
CA HIS A 76 2.35 10.41 17.33
C HIS A 76 1.14 10.65 16.42
N LEU A 77 1.11 10.00 15.26
CA LEU A 77 -0.01 10.05 14.31
C LEU A 77 -1.31 9.50 14.92
N HIS A 78 -1.23 8.45 15.73
CA HIS A 78 -2.35 7.90 16.49
C HIS A 78 -2.96 8.96 17.41
N ASN A 79 -2.13 9.66 18.19
CA ASN A 79 -2.59 10.72 19.10
C ASN A 79 -3.22 11.91 18.36
N LEU A 80 -2.72 12.22 17.15
CA LEU A 80 -3.29 13.27 16.30
C LEU A 80 -4.64 12.82 15.71
N LEU A 81 -4.73 11.58 15.22
CA LEU A 81 -5.98 10.98 14.77
C LEU A 81 -7.02 10.94 15.89
N PHE A 82 -6.64 10.62 17.13
CA PHE A 82 -7.54 10.61 18.28
C PHE A 82 -8.23 11.96 18.51
N LYS A 83 -7.56 13.08 18.19
CA LYS A 83 -8.16 14.41 18.30
C LYS A 83 -9.14 14.72 17.16
N ARG A 84 -9.05 14.02 16.03
CA ARG A 84 -9.89 14.24 14.84
C ARG A 84 -11.07 13.25 14.76
N LEU A 85 -10.81 11.99 15.10
CA LEU A 85 -11.78 10.91 15.04
C LEU A 85 -12.69 10.93 16.27
N HIS A 86 -13.99 11.04 16.04
CA HIS A 86 -15.00 10.98 17.11
C HIS A 86 -15.44 9.53 17.37
N ILE A 87 -14.47 8.63 17.58
CA ILE A 87 -14.70 7.20 17.83
C ILE A 87 -14.08 6.78 19.16
N HIS A 88 -14.62 5.72 19.77
CA HIS A 88 -14.20 5.30 21.12
C HIS A 88 -12.79 4.73 21.14
N THR A 89 -12.41 4.00 20.08
CA THR A 89 -11.13 3.32 19.97
C THR A 89 -10.49 3.74 18.66
N VAL A 90 -9.32 4.37 18.75
CA VAL A 90 -8.48 4.64 17.57
C VAL A 90 -7.53 3.45 17.41
N PRO A 91 -7.51 2.81 16.23
CA PRO A 91 -6.70 1.64 15.98
C PRO A 91 -5.21 1.96 16.05
N THR A 92 -4.41 1.00 16.51
CA THR A 92 -2.95 1.08 16.36
C THR A 92 -2.60 1.05 14.88
N LEU A 93 -1.74 1.97 14.44
CA LEU A 93 -1.40 2.18 13.04
C LEU A 93 -0.17 1.34 12.65
N HIS A 94 -0.29 0.55 11.60
CA HIS A 94 0.81 -0.23 11.03
C HIS A 94 0.98 0.16 9.56
N PHE A 95 2.12 0.75 9.22
CA PHE A 95 2.41 1.22 7.86
C PHE A 95 3.13 0.14 7.06
N HIS A 96 2.63 -0.08 5.84
CA HIS A 96 3.14 -1.07 4.90
C HIS A 96 3.34 -0.44 3.53
N TYR A 97 4.55 -0.54 2.98
CA TYR A 97 4.83 -0.12 1.61
C TYR A 97 4.16 -1.08 0.63
N ASP A 98 3.41 -0.54 -0.32
CA ASP A 98 2.74 -1.33 -1.35
C ASP A 98 3.69 -1.63 -2.52
N GLN A 99 4.21 -2.86 -2.54
CA GLN A 99 5.05 -3.39 -3.62
C GLN A 99 4.26 -3.93 -4.83
N THR A 100 2.93 -3.84 -4.82
CA THR A 100 2.10 -4.50 -5.84
C THR A 100 2.41 -4.00 -7.25
N ILE A 101 2.70 -2.71 -7.40
CA ILE A 101 3.05 -2.11 -8.70
C ILE A 101 4.39 -2.62 -9.21
N GLU A 102 5.42 -2.63 -8.37
CA GLU A 102 6.76 -3.10 -8.74
C GLU A 102 6.72 -4.58 -9.17
N LYS A 103 6.02 -5.41 -8.40
CA LYS A 103 5.82 -6.83 -8.71
C LYS A 103 5.06 -7.03 -10.02
N ALA A 104 4.03 -6.22 -10.29
CA ALA A 104 3.27 -6.31 -11.54
C ALA A 104 4.14 -5.99 -12.77
N VAL A 105 5.01 -4.98 -12.66
CA VAL A 105 5.96 -4.61 -13.72
C VAL A 105 6.99 -5.72 -13.94
N GLU A 106 7.57 -6.27 -12.87
CA GLU A 106 8.54 -7.35 -12.95
C GLU A 106 7.94 -8.63 -13.54
N MET A 107 6.75 -9.05 -13.10
CA MET A 107 6.04 -10.17 -13.69
C MET A 107 5.76 -9.96 -15.18
N SER A 108 5.31 -8.76 -15.56
CA SER A 108 5.06 -8.42 -16.97
C SER A 108 6.33 -8.50 -17.81
N ARG A 109 7.49 -8.11 -17.26
CA ARG A 109 8.78 -8.21 -17.91
C ARG A 109 9.21 -9.67 -18.10
N LEU A 110 9.09 -10.49 -17.06
CA LEU A 110 9.41 -11.93 -17.11
C LEU A 110 8.54 -12.67 -18.13
N ILE A 111 7.25 -12.37 -18.20
CA ILE A 111 6.33 -12.95 -19.19
C ILE A 111 6.75 -12.57 -20.62
N LYS A 112 7.11 -11.30 -20.85
CA LYS A 112 7.59 -10.84 -22.18
C LYS A 112 8.89 -11.52 -22.57
N GLU A 113 9.84 -11.65 -21.64
CA GLU A 113 11.11 -12.32 -21.88
C GLU A 113 10.91 -13.79 -22.25
N ALA A 114 10.12 -14.53 -21.45
CA ALA A 114 9.81 -15.94 -21.71
C ALA A 114 9.11 -16.15 -23.07
N ASN A 115 8.20 -15.27 -23.45
CA ASN A 115 7.53 -15.33 -24.76
C ASN A 115 8.49 -15.00 -25.91
N SER A 116 9.44 -14.08 -25.71
CA SER A 116 10.44 -13.72 -26.72
C SER A 116 11.46 -14.82 -26.97
N THR A 117 11.81 -15.61 -25.94
CA THR A 117 12.68 -16.78 -26.08
C THR A 117 11.99 -17.87 -26.91
N ARG A 118 10.71 -18.16 -26.60
CA ARG A 118 9.91 -19.13 -27.38
C ARG A 118 9.77 -18.74 -28.86
N ALA A 119 9.51 -17.47 -29.15
CA ALA A 119 9.39 -17.02 -30.53
C ALA A 119 10.69 -17.14 -31.34
N LYS A 120 11.86 -17.07 -30.69
CA LYS A 120 13.16 -17.27 -31.35
C LYS A 120 13.47 -18.74 -31.61
N ASP A 121 13.05 -19.63 -30.73
CA ASP A 121 13.21 -21.08 -30.92
C ASP A 121 12.33 -21.60 -32.07
N ASP A 122 11.19 -20.95 -32.34
CA ASP A 122 10.28 -21.31 -33.44
C ASP A 122 10.77 -20.81 -34.83
N ASP A 123 11.50 -19.68 -34.90
CA ASP A 123 12.04 -19.12 -36.17
C ASP A 123 13.27 -19.89 -36.70
N GLU A 124 14.01 -20.60 -35.84
CA GLU A 124 15.21 -21.36 -36.22
C GLU A 124 14.86 -22.76 -36.82
N ALA A 125 13.60 -23.19 -36.70
CA ALA A 125 13.11 -24.47 -37.20
C ALA A 125 12.62 -24.46 -38.67
N ASP A 126 12.56 -23.29 -39.33
CA ASP A 126 12.07 -23.14 -40.72
C ASP A 126 13.16 -22.69 -41.72
N ALA A 127 14.45 -22.83 -41.38
CA ALA A 127 15.52 -22.56 -42.36
C ALA A 127 15.45 -23.62 -43.49
N PRO A 128 15.16 -23.23 -44.76
CA PRO A 128 15.06 -24.19 -45.84
C PRO A 128 16.41 -24.84 -46.08
N ALA A 129 16.44 -26.17 -45.97
CA ALA A 129 17.57 -26.98 -46.42
C ALA A 129 17.87 -26.62 -47.88
N LYS A 130 19.05 -26.05 -48.12
CA LYS A 130 19.55 -25.84 -49.47
C LYS A 130 19.94 -27.21 -50.02
N ASP A 131 19.08 -27.77 -50.87
CA ASP A 131 19.42 -28.93 -51.69
C ASP A 131 20.30 -28.46 -52.87
N ASP A 132 21.51 -29.02 -52.95
CA ASP A 132 22.47 -28.97 -54.07
C ASP A 132 22.25 -30.20 -54.99
#